data_AF-A0A4Q9WR15-F1
#
_entry.id   AF-A0A4Q9WR15-F1
#
_cell.length_a   1.000
_cell.length_b   1.000
_cell.length_c   1.000
_cell.angle_alpha   90.00
_cell.angle_beta   90.00
_cell.angle_gamma   90.00
#
_symmetry.space_group_name_H-M   'P 1'
#
loop_
_entity.id
_entity.type
_entity.pdbx_description
1 polymer ?
#
loop_
_entity_poly.entity_id
_entity_poly.type
_entity_poly.pdbx_seq_one_letter_code
_entity_poly.pdbx_strand_id
1 'polypeptide(L)' 'MLIVIFILFGIGIGLFILSFFLAENEGLAYKTISRGFSALFVSLGILALMGYLINFISSHYLNI' A
#
# COMPACT_ATOMS: atom_id res chain seq x y z
N MET A 1 -5.52 -8.43 -10.89
CA MET A 1 -4.25 -7.98 -10.27
C MET A 1 -4.25 -6.49 -9.98
N LEU A 2 -4.36 -5.62 -10.99
CA LEU A 2 -4.32 -4.16 -10.81
C LEU A 2 -5.35 -3.61 -9.80
N ILE A 3 -6.59 -4.10 -9.81
CA ILE A 3 -7.62 -3.68 -8.83
C ILE A 3 -7.16 -3.95 -7.39
N VAL A 4 -6.55 -5.12 -7.13
CA VAL A 4 -6.04 -5.48 -5.80
C VAL A 4 -4.89 -4.55 -5.39
N ILE A 5 -4.00 -4.22 -6.34
CA ILE A 5 -2.90 -3.26 -6.13
C ILE A 5 -3.46 -1.88 -5.77
N PHE A 6 -4.48 -1.39 -6.49
CA PHE A 6 -5.13 -0.12 -6.17
C PHE A 6 -5.82 -0.12 -4.81
N ILE A 7 -6.45 -1.23 -4.42
CA ILE A 7 -7.05 -1.37 -3.08
C ILE A 7 -5.97 -1.31 -1.99
N LEU A 8 -4.83 -1.98 -2.17
CA LEU A 8 -3.70 -1.92 -1.23
C LEU A 8 -3.21 -0.48 -1.02
N PHE A 9 -3.02 0.27 -2.11
CA PHE A 9 -2.65 1.68 -2.04
C PHE A 9 -3.74 2.55 -1.40
N GLY A 10 -5.01 2.32 -1.74
CA GLY A 10 -6.14 3.03 -1.15
C GLY A 10 -6.24 2.85 0.36
N ILE A 11 -6.07 1.63 0.85
CA ILE A 11 -6.03 1.32 2.29
C ILE A 11 -4.82 2.00 2.95
N GLY A 12 -3.63 1.92 2.32
CA GLY A 12 -2.43 2.58 2.82
C GLY A 12 -2.60 4.09 2.98
N ILE A 13 -3.15 4.75 1.96
CA ILE A 13 -3.43 6.20 1.98
C ILE A 13 -4.50 6.53 3.03
N GLY A 14 -5.57 5.74 3.09
CA GLY A 14 -6.64 5.91 4.07
C GLY A 14 -6.11 5.83 5.51
N LEU A 15 -5.28 4.84 5.82
CA LEU A 15 -4.62 4.71 7.13
C LEU A 15 -3.69 5.89 7.42
N PHE A 16 -2.97 6.39 6.42
CA PHE A 16 -2.11 7.55 6.61
C PHE A 16 -2.91 8.80 7.00
N ILE A 17 -4.03 9.04 6.31
CA ILE A 17 -4.95 10.16 6.60
C ILE A 17 -5.58 9.98 7.99
N LEU A 18 -6.06 8.78 8.30
CA LEU A 18 -6.61 8.42 9.61
C LEU A 18 -5.61 8.71 10.75
N SER A 19 -4.30 8.52 10.50
CA SER A 19 -3.25 8.74 11.50
C SER A 19 -3.22 10.19 12.04
N PHE A 20 -3.69 11.18 11.26
CA PHE A 20 -3.76 12.57 11.72
C PHE A 20 -4.88 12.77 12.75
N PHE A 21 -6.05 12.19 12.50
CA PHE A 21 -7.19 12.26 13.42
C PHE A 21 -6.92 11.48 14.72
N LEU A 22 -6.27 10.31 14.61
CA LEU A 22 -5.86 9.50 15.77
C LEU A 22 -4.85 10.22 16.66
N ALA A 23 -3.95 11.02 16.07
CA ALA A 23 -2.96 11.79 16.83
C ALA A 23 -3.61 12.82 17.75
N GLU A 24 -4.75 13.36 17.35
CA GLU A 24 -5.49 14.40 18.06
C GLU A 24 -6.38 13.80 19.16
N ASN A 25 -7.03 12.66 18.90
CA ASN A 25 -7.98 12.05 19.84
C ASN A 25 -7.41 10.99 20.78
N GLU A 26 -6.45 10.17 20.34
CA GLU A 26 -5.99 8.97 21.08
C GLU A 26 -4.49 8.99 21.38
N GLY A 27 -3.77 10.00 20.89
CA GLY A 27 -2.37 10.25 21.20
C GLY A 27 -1.34 9.67 20.21
N LEU A 28 -0.06 9.95 20.47
CA LEU A 28 1.05 9.70 19.55
C LEU A 28 1.33 8.22 19.26
N ALA A 29 0.96 7.32 20.18
CA ALA A 29 1.15 5.87 20.00
C ALA A 29 0.28 5.33 18.86
N TYR A 30 -1.02 5.68 18.84
CA TYR A 30 -1.96 5.25 17.82
C TYR A 30 -1.63 5.83 16.44
N LYS A 31 -1.16 7.08 16.38
CA LYS A 31 -0.60 7.68 15.16
C LYS A 31 0.55 6.85 14.60
N THR A 32 1.47 6.41 15.45
CA THR A 32 2.67 5.68 15.04
C THR A 32 2.31 4.28 14.52
N ILE A 33 1.41 3.59 15.22
CA ILE A 33 0.90 2.27 14.80
C ILE A 33 0.15 2.37 13.46
N SER A 34 -0.75 3.35 13.33
CA SER A 34 -1.50 3.59 12.10
C SER A 34 -0.59 3.89 10.90
N ARG A 35 0.47 4.70 11.10
CA ARG A 35 1.49 4.94 10.08
C ARG A 35 2.32 3.70 9.75
N GLY A 36 2.61 2.86 10.75
CA GLY A 36 3.26 1.57 10.55
C GLY A 36 2.45 0.66 9.63
N PHE A 37 1.15 0.49 9.92
CA PHE A 37 0.25 -0.29 9.05
C PHE A 37 0.11 0.34 7.66
N SER A 38 -0.04 1.66 7.57
CA SER A 38 -0.05 2.38 6.29
C SER A 38 1.19 2.06 5.44
N ALA A 39 2.38 2.14 6.03
CA ALA A 39 3.63 1.81 5.34
C ALA A 39 3.69 0.35 4.87
N LEU A 40 3.17 -0.59 5.67
CA LEU A 40 3.06 -2.01 5.28
C LEU A 40 2.13 -2.21 4.09
N PHE A 41 0.96 -1.57 4.07
CA PHE A 41 0.03 -1.70 2.94
C PHE A 41 0.59 -1.07 1.65
N VAL A 42 1.29 0.07 1.77
CA VAL A 42 1.96 0.71 0.64
C VAL A 42 3.10 -0.18 0.11
N SER A 43 3.93 -0.77 0.99
CA SER A 43 5.04 -1.63 0.55
C SER A 43 4.56 -2.92 -0.11
N LEU A 44 3.47 -3.53 0.39
CA LEU A 44 2.81 -4.65 -0.27
C LEU A 44 2.24 -4.26 -1.64
N GLY A 45 1.65 -3.07 -1.76
CA GLY A 45 1.17 -2.52 -3.03
C GLY A 45 2.31 -2.36 -4.05
N ILE A 46 3.46 -1.84 -3.63
CA ILE A 46 4.66 -1.70 -4.49
C ILE A 46 5.18 -3.07 -4.91
N LEU A 47 5.28 -4.03 -3.99
CA LEU A 47 5.76 -5.37 -4.30
C LEU A 47 4.84 -6.07 -5.32
N ALA A 48 3.52 -5.95 -5.14
CA ALA A 48 2.55 -6.50 -6.08
C ALA A 48 2.60 -5.79 -7.45
N LEU A 49 2.86 -4.48 -7.48
CA LEU A 49 3.07 -3.73 -8.72
C LEU A 49 4.32 -4.19 -9.46
N MET A 50 5.44 -4.39 -8.75
CA MET A 50 6.66 -4.94 -9.35
C MET A 50 6.42 -6.32 -9.96
N GLY A 51 5.75 -7.21 -9.23
CA GLY A 51 5.39 -8.54 -9.73
C GLY A 51 4.49 -8.47 -10.98
N TYR A 52 3.50 -7.57 -10.97
CA TYR A 52 2.64 -7.35 -12.12
C TYR A 52 3.41 -6.82 -13.34
N LEU A 53 4.32 -5.85 -13.15
CA LEU A 53 5.15 -5.30 -14.23
C LEU A 53 6.07 -6.35 -14.84
N ILE A 54 6.73 -7.16 -14.00
CA ILE A 54 7.60 -8.25 -14.47
C ILE A 54 6.78 -9.25 -15.30
N ASN A 55 5.61 -9.66 -14.81
CA ASN A 55 4.74 -10.57 -15.54
C ASN A 55 4.25 -9.97 -16.88
N PHE A 56 3.86 -8.69 -16.87
CA PHE A 56 3.46 -7.98 -18.07
C PHE A 56 4.59 -7.97 -19.10
N ILE A 57 5.82 -7.64 -18.69
CA ILE A 57 6.98 -7.62 -19.58
C ILE A 57 7.29 -9.02 -20.11
N SER A 58 7.26 -10.04 -19.24
CA SER A 58 7.50 -11.44 -19.65
C SER A 58 6.51 -11.89 -20.72
N SER A 59 5.22 -11.68 -20.49
CA SER A 59 4.17 -12.12 -21.41
C SER A 59 4.16 -11.34 -22.74
N HIS A 60 4.42 -10.03 -22.72
CA HIS A 60 4.29 -9.19 -23.92
C HIS A 60 5.56 -9.06 -24.74
N TYR A 61 6.75 -9.12 -24.12
CA TYR A 61 8.02 -8.85 -24.81
C TYR A 61 8.92 -10.08 -24.91
N LEU A 62 8.86 -10.97 -23.93
CA LEU A 62 9.72 -12.16 -23.90
C LEU A 62 8.99 -13.39 -24.41
N ASN A 63 7.65 -13.40 -24.41
CA ASN A 63 6.83 -14.56 -24.81
C ASN A 63 7.17 -15.83 -24.00
N ILE A 64 7.63 -15.62 -22.76
CA ILE A 64 7.95 -16.65 -21.74
C ILE A 64 6.95 -16.49 -20.60
#